data_AF-A0A7Z9I1L1-F1
#
_entry.id   AF-A0A7Z9I1L1-F1
#
_cell.length_a   1.000
_cell.length_b   1.000
_cell.length_c   1.000
_cell.angle_alpha   90.00
_cell.angle_beta   90.00
_cell.angle_gamma   90.00
#
_symmetry.space_group_name_H-M   'P 1'
#
loop_
_entity.id
_entity.type
_entity.pdbx_description
1 polymer ?
#
loop_
_entity_poly.entity_id
_entity_poly.type
_entity_poly.pdbx_seq_one_letter_code
_entity_poly.pdbx_strand_id
1 'polypeptide(L)'
;RISDRGGVLGAMETMYQRNKIQEESLYYETLKHSGELPIMGVNTFLNPDPPEEDVKMELARSTEEEKTMQIRDLEKFHQFHAEEQDGMMERLSDSALHNSNLFEVLMDAAQVCSLGQITQHLYQLGGRYRRNM
;
A
#
# COMPACT_ATOMS: atom_id res chain seq x y z
N ARG A 1 21.89 -6.30 -17.97
CA ARG A 1 21.11 -5.04 -17.81
C ARG A 1 20.88 -4.69 -16.34
N ILE A 2 20.21 -5.52 -15.54
CA ILE A 2 20.02 -5.28 -14.09
C ILE A 2 21.31 -5.60 -13.31
N SER A 3 21.96 -6.74 -13.59
CA SER A 3 23.23 -7.11 -12.95
C SER A 3 24.31 -6.04 -13.12
N ASP A 4 24.40 -5.43 -14.32
CA ASP A 4 25.37 -4.35 -14.63
C ASP A 4 25.11 -3.04 -13.86
N ARG A 5 23.95 -2.91 -13.19
CA ARG A 5 23.56 -1.75 -12.36
C ARG A 5 23.69 -2.02 -10.86
N GLY A 6 24.50 -3.01 -10.47
CA GLY A 6 24.62 -3.41 -9.07
C GLY A 6 23.47 -4.29 -8.58
N GLY A 7 22.89 -5.10 -9.48
CA GLY A 7 21.75 -5.96 -9.16
C GLY A 7 20.45 -5.20 -8.94
N VAL A 8 19.49 -5.83 -8.27
CA VAL A 8 18.13 -5.26 -8.11
C VAL A 8 18.15 -3.97 -7.29
N LEU A 9 18.91 -3.94 -6.19
CA LEU A 9 18.99 -2.77 -5.30
C LEU A 9 19.62 -1.56 -5.99
N GLY A 10 20.77 -1.74 -6.66
CA GLY A 10 21.39 -0.63 -7.41
C GLY A 10 20.54 -0.17 -8.62
N ALA A 11 19.81 -1.08 -9.26
CA ALA A 11 18.82 -0.71 -10.27
C ALA A 11 17.65 0.09 -9.68
N MET A 12 17.21 -0.21 -8.45
CA MET A 12 16.19 0.56 -7.74
C MET A 12 16.68 1.96 -7.34
N GLU A 13 17.95 2.09 -6.93
CA GLU A 13 18.56 3.39 -6.62
C GLU A 13 18.58 4.32 -7.84
N THR A 14 18.82 3.77 -9.03
CA THR A 14 18.78 4.50 -10.31
C THR A 14 17.37 4.57 -10.94
N MET A 15 16.35 4.08 -10.23
CA MET A 15 14.95 4.00 -10.67
C MET A 15 14.74 3.27 -12.00
N TYR A 16 15.65 2.39 -12.40
CA TYR A 16 15.61 1.74 -13.71
C TYR A 16 14.31 0.99 -13.94
N GLN A 17 13.88 0.14 -12.99
CA GLN A 17 12.65 -0.63 -13.12
C GLN A 17 11.43 0.29 -13.20
N ARG A 18 11.38 1.32 -12.35
CA ARG A 18 10.26 2.27 -12.34
C ARG A 18 10.14 3.01 -13.67
N ASN A 19 11.25 3.55 -14.17
CA ASN A 19 11.27 4.26 -15.44
C ASN A 19 10.90 3.32 -16.59
N LYS A 20 11.41 2.09 -16.59
CA LYS A 20 11.05 1.12 -17.62
C LYS A 20 9.57 0.77 -17.61
N ILE A 21 8.97 0.58 -16.43
CA ILE A 21 7.52 0.35 -16.30
C ILE A 21 6.73 1.55 -16.83
N GLN A 22 7.15 2.78 -16.50
CA GLN A 22 6.50 4.00 -16.99
C GLN A 22 6.62 4.18 -18.51
N GLU A 23 7.79 3.91 -19.08
CA GLU A 23 8.02 3.93 -20.53
C GLU A 23 7.10 2.94 -21.26
N GLU A 24 7.04 1.69 -20.79
CA GLU A 24 6.19 0.65 -21.40
C GLU A 24 4.71 0.98 -21.22
N SER A 25 4.31 1.54 -20.06
CA SER A 25 2.95 2.02 -19.84
C SER A 25 2.58 3.15 -20.79
N LEU A 26 3.48 4.11 -21.01
CA LEU A 26 3.25 5.22 -21.93
C LEU A 26 3.19 4.74 -23.38
N TYR A 27 4.06 3.81 -23.76
CA TYR A 27 4.05 3.19 -25.08
C TYR A 27 2.72 2.48 -25.34
N TYR A 28 2.27 1.65 -24.40
CA TYR A 28 0.98 0.96 -24.49
C TYR A 28 -0.19 1.95 -24.63
N GLU A 29 -0.27 2.97 -23.77
CA GLU A 29 -1.33 3.98 -23.85
C GLU A 29 -1.26 4.76 -25.16
N THR A 30 -0.07 5.06 -25.68
CA THR A 30 0.10 5.72 -26.99
C THR A 30 -0.44 4.85 -28.12
N LEU A 31 -0.13 3.55 -28.14
CA LEU A 31 -0.66 2.61 -29.14
C LEU A 31 -2.18 2.46 -29.05
N LYS A 32 -2.70 2.39 -27.83
CA LYS A 32 -4.14 2.35 -27.56
C LYS A 32 -4.84 3.60 -28.04
N HIS A 33 -4.31 4.79 -27.76
CA HIS A 33 -4.93 6.05 -28.17
C HIS A 33 -4.78 6.35 -29.67
N SER A 34 -3.65 5.98 -30.28
CA SER A 34 -3.43 6.11 -31.73
C SER A 34 -4.25 5.12 -32.57
N GLY A 35 -4.71 4.02 -31.96
CA GLY A 35 -5.42 2.94 -32.66
C GLY A 35 -4.50 1.90 -33.30
N GLU A 36 -3.17 2.08 -33.22
CA GLU A 36 -2.19 1.08 -33.69
C GLU A 36 -2.31 -0.24 -32.94
N LEU A 37 -2.72 -0.20 -31.65
CA LEU A 37 -3.16 -1.38 -30.91
C LEU A 37 -4.69 -1.46 -30.93
N PRO A 38 -5.30 -2.39 -31.69
CA PRO A 38 -6.75 -2.50 -31.77
C PRO A 38 -7.35 -3.04 -30.46
N ILE A 39 -8.23 -2.26 -29.85
CA ILE A 39 -9.01 -2.63 -28.66
C ILE A 39 -10.50 -2.50 -28.99
N MET A 40 -11.16 -3.65 -29.09
CA MET A 40 -12.57 -3.77 -29.48
C MET A 40 -13.48 -3.05 -28.48
N GLY A 41 -14.37 -2.19 -28.98
CA GLY A 41 -15.29 -1.42 -28.15
C GLY A 41 -14.65 -0.21 -27.46
N VAL A 42 -13.36 0.07 -27.70
CA VAL A 42 -12.64 1.22 -27.12
C VAL A 42 -12.10 2.16 -28.20
N ASN A 43 -11.30 1.66 -29.14
CA ASN A 43 -10.74 2.48 -30.24
C ASN A 43 -11.08 1.94 -31.64
N THR A 44 -11.59 0.72 -31.72
CA THR A 44 -12.05 0.09 -32.96
C THR A 44 -13.31 -0.73 -32.69
N PHE A 45 -14.11 -0.96 -33.73
CA PHE A 45 -15.39 -1.67 -33.63
C PHE A 45 -16.31 -1.06 -32.54
N LEU A 46 -16.52 0.25 -32.63
CA LEU A 46 -17.35 1.00 -31.70
C LEU A 46 -18.84 0.77 -32.00
N ASN A 47 -19.66 0.81 -30.95
CA ASN A 47 -21.11 0.75 -31.10
C ASN A 47 -21.63 2.05 -31.76
N PRO A 48 -22.32 1.99 -32.91
CA PRO A 48 -22.87 3.19 -33.57
C PRO A 48 -24.00 3.85 -32.77
N ASP A 49 -24.70 3.10 -31.91
CA ASP A 49 -25.79 3.57 -31.07
C ASP A 49 -25.43 3.35 -29.58
N PRO A 50 -24.51 4.16 -29.02
CA PRO A 50 -24.09 4.01 -27.63
C PRO A 50 -25.28 4.27 -26.68
N PRO A 51 -25.42 3.49 -25.60
CA PRO A 51 -26.44 3.76 -24.59
C PRO A 51 -26.22 5.17 -23.98
N GLU A 52 -27.27 5.97 -23.91
CA GLU A 52 -27.23 7.36 -23.41
C GLU A 52 -26.98 7.47 -21.90
N GLU A 53 -27.25 6.39 -21.15
CA GLU A 53 -27.04 6.34 -19.70
C GLU A 53 -25.87 5.44 -19.34
N ASP A 54 -25.00 5.94 -18.45
CA ASP A 54 -24.07 5.10 -17.71
C ASP A 54 -24.85 3.95 -17.07
N VAL A 55 -24.44 2.71 -17.37
CA VAL A 55 -25.03 1.51 -16.77
C VAL A 55 -25.00 1.69 -15.25
N LYS A 56 -26.18 1.80 -14.62
CA LYS A 56 -26.31 1.85 -13.16
C LYS A 56 -25.88 0.51 -12.59
N MET A 57 -24.59 0.40 -12.30
CA MET A 57 -23.99 -0.75 -11.67
C MET A 57 -23.93 -0.52 -10.16
N GLU A 58 -24.34 -1.53 -9.40
CA GLU A 58 -24.16 -1.51 -7.96
C GLU A 58 -22.67 -1.56 -7.62
N LEU A 59 -22.23 -0.67 -6.74
CA LEU A 59 -20.83 -0.58 -6.32
C LEU A 59 -20.71 -1.01 -4.87
N ALA A 60 -19.87 -1.99 -4.61
CA ALA A 60 -19.53 -2.39 -3.25
C ALA A 60 -18.73 -1.26 -2.58
N ARG A 61 -19.33 -0.65 -1.55
CA ARG A 61 -18.69 0.37 -0.70
C ARG A 61 -19.04 0.07 0.76
N SER A 62 -18.13 0.41 1.66
CA SER A 62 -18.38 0.32 3.10
C SER A 62 -19.49 1.28 3.51
N THR A 63 -20.37 0.85 4.41
CA THR A 63 -21.40 1.73 4.98
C THR A 63 -20.82 2.63 6.08
N GLU A 64 -21.58 3.63 6.52
CA GLU A 64 -21.13 4.52 7.60
C GLU A 64 -21.14 3.82 8.97
N GLU A 65 -22.07 2.89 9.15
CA GLU A 65 -22.19 2.06 10.33
C GLU A 65 -20.97 1.15 10.50
N GLU A 66 -20.48 0.55 9.41
CA GLU A 66 -19.26 -0.27 9.42
C GLU A 66 -18.03 0.55 9.83
N LYS A 67 -17.88 1.78 9.30
CA LYS A 67 -16.78 2.67 9.70
C LYS A 67 -16.85 3.04 11.18
N THR A 68 -18.05 3.41 11.64
CA THR A 68 -18.29 3.79 13.03
C THR A 68 -18.02 2.62 13.97
N MET A 69 -18.41 1.40 13.58
CA MET A 69 -18.09 0.18 14.31
C MET A 69 -16.58 -0.01 14.46
N GLN A 70 -15.80 0.13 13.37
CA GLN A 70 -14.34 -0.01 13.43
C GLN A 70 -13.67 1.03 14.33
N ILE A 71 -14.13 2.28 14.33
CA ILE A 71 -13.61 3.32 15.22
C ILE A 71 -13.89 2.95 16.69
N ARG A 72 -15.13 2.58 17.01
CA ARG A 72 -15.53 2.22 18.37
C ARG A 72 -14.77 0.99 18.88
N ASP A 73 -14.60 -0.01 18.04
CA ASP A 73 -13.94 -1.26 18.43
C ASP A 73 -12.43 -1.03 18.60
N LEU A 74 -11.83 -0.12 17.82
CA LEU A 74 -10.46 0.36 18.04
C LEU A 74 -10.30 1.09 19.38
N GLU A 75 -11.20 2.01 19.72
CA GLU A 75 -11.17 2.73 20.99
C GLU A 75 -11.31 1.78 22.19
N LYS A 76 -12.19 0.78 22.08
CA LYS A 76 -12.33 -0.27 23.11
C LYS A 76 -11.07 -1.11 23.25
N PHE A 77 -10.44 -1.48 22.13
CA PHE A 77 -9.20 -2.23 22.15
C PHE A 77 -8.08 -1.44 22.85
N HIS A 78 -7.96 -0.14 22.56
CA HIS A 78 -7.01 0.74 23.24
C HIS A 78 -7.29 0.86 24.75
N GLN A 79 -8.55 1.01 25.15
CA GLN A 79 -8.92 1.08 26.56
C GLN A 79 -8.65 -0.24 27.29
N PHE A 80 -8.92 -1.38 26.65
CA PHE A 80 -8.76 -2.69 27.25
C PHE A 80 -7.29 -3.04 27.53
N HIS A 81 -6.37 -2.66 26.63
CA HIS A 81 -4.94 -2.93 26.77
C HIS A 81 -4.10 -1.74 27.26
N ALA A 82 -4.74 -0.71 27.82
CA ALA A 82 -4.07 0.55 28.20
C ALA A 82 -2.90 0.34 29.17
N GLU A 83 -2.98 -0.64 30.07
CA GLU A 83 -1.92 -0.94 31.05
C GLU A 83 -0.72 -1.68 30.44
N GLU A 84 -0.94 -2.50 29.40
CA GLU A 84 0.07 -3.36 28.80
C GLU A 84 0.80 -2.68 27.62
N GLN A 85 0.14 -1.72 26.98
CA GLN A 85 0.58 -1.10 25.74
C GLN A 85 1.96 -0.44 25.87
N ASP A 86 2.19 0.36 26.91
CA ASP A 86 3.42 1.14 27.04
C ASP A 86 4.64 0.23 27.25
N GLY A 87 4.52 -0.80 28.10
CA GLY A 87 5.57 -1.80 28.29
C GLY A 87 5.86 -2.63 27.04
N MET A 88 4.82 -2.93 26.25
CA MET A 88 5.00 -3.62 24.96
C MET A 88 5.72 -2.73 23.93
N MET A 89 5.42 -1.44 23.89
CA MET A 89 6.09 -0.48 23.01
C MET A 89 7.56 -0.28 23.38
N GLU A 90 7.89 -0.28 24.68
CA GLU A 90 9.29 -0.28 25.14
C GLU A 90 10.03 -1.53 24.67
N ARG A 91 9.45 -2.72 24.87
CA ARG A 91 10.04 -3.99 24.40
C ARG A 91 10.24 -4.02 22.88
N LEU A 92 9.28 -3.48 22.12
CA LEU A 92 9.39 -3.35 20.67
C LEU A 92 10.54 -2.41 20.28
N SER A 93 10.70 -1.30 21.00
CA SER A 93 11.80 -0.34 20.81
C SER A 93 13.15 -0.99 21.05
N ASP A 94 13.30 -1.67 22.18
CA ASP A 94 14.53 -2.34 22.55
C ASP A 94 14.92 -3.39 21.51
N SER A 95 13.96 -4.18 21.03
CA SER A 95 14.23 -5.16 19.98
C SER A 95 14.73 -4.50 18.68
N ALA A 96 14.09 -3.40 18.27
CA ALA A 96 14.49 -2.66 17.08
C ALA A 96 15.89 -2.00 17.22
N LEU A 97 16.19 -1.41 18.38
CA LEU A 97 17.45 -0.70 18.63
C LEU A 97 18.65 -1.66 18.80
N HIS A 98 18.41 -2.85 19.34
CA HIS A 98 19.46 -3.86 19.55
C HIS A 98 19.60 -4.83 18.36
N ASN A 99 18.93 -4.57 17.23
CA ASN A 99 18.95 -5.42 16.03
C ASN A 99 18.58 -6.88 16.32
N SER A 100 17.64 -7.08 17.25
CA SER A 100 17.06 -8.38 17.61
C SER A 100 15.98 -8.78 16.60
N ASN A 101 15.41 -9.98 16.75
CA ASN A 101 14.31 -10.41 15.91
C ASN A 101 13.03 -9.60 16.21
N LEU A 102 12.79 -8.58 15.40
CA LEU A 102 11.64 -7.71 15.56
C LEU A 102 10.31 -8.44 15.36
N PHE A 103 10.26 -9.41 14.44
CA PHE A 103 9.03 -10.14 14.13
C PHE A 103 8.54 -10.99 15.30
N GLU A 104 9.46 -11.55 16.09
CA GLU A 104 9.12 -12.29 17.31
C GLU A 104 8.38 -11.40 18.31
N VAL A 105 8.86 -10.17 18.53
CA VAL A 105 8.20 -9.21 19.42
C VAL A 105 6.88 -8.70 18.83
N LEU A 106 6.78 -8.60 17.49
CA LEU A 106 5.53 -8.23 16.83
C LEU A 106 4.40 -9.24 17.07
N MET A 107 4.69 -10.53 17.24
CA MET A 107 3.68 -11.55 17.57
C MET A 107 3.01 -11.29 18.92
N ASP A 108 3.78 -10.77 19.88
CA ASP A 108 3.25 -10.38 21.18
C ASP A 108 2.60 -8.98 21.11
N ALA A 109 3.22 -8.04 20.40
CA ALA A 109 2.72 -6.68 20.28
C ALA A 109 1.36 -6.60 19.60
N ALA A 110 1.11 -7.43 18.58
CA ALA A 110 -0.17 -7.47 17.88
C ALA A 110 -1.35 -7.89 18.77
N GLN A 111 -1.11 -8.49 19.94
CA GLN A 111 -2.16 -8.88 20.88
C GLN A 111 -2.68 -7.70 21.71
N VAL A 112 -1.83 -6.69 21.96
CA VAL A 112 -2.12 -5.58 22.89
C VAL A 112 -1.96 -4.19 22.26
N CYS A 113 -1.44 -4.12 21.05
CA CYS A 113 -1.20 -2.87 20.32
C CYS A 113 -1.81 -2.94 18.91
N SER A 114 -2.49 -1.88 18.52
CA SER A 114 -3.09 -1.76 17.19
C SER A 114 -2.03 -1.54 16.10
N LEU A 115 -2.39 -1.85 14.85
CA LEU A 115 -1.53 -1.65 13.67
C LEU A 115 -0.97 -0.22 13.59
N GLY A 116 -1.82 0.78 13.87
CA GLY A 116 -1.44 2.19 13.82
C GLY A 116 -0.41 2.56 14.89
N GLN A 117 -0.57 2.06 16.11
CA GLN A 117 0.38 2.28 17.21
C GLN A 117 1.75 1.69 16.87
N ILE A 118 1.78 0.41 16.46
CA ILE A 118 3.02 -0.28 16.08
C ILE A 118 3.72 0.44 14.94
N THR A 119 2.99 0.77 13.88
CA THR A 119 3.55 1.39 12.67
C THR A 119 4.12 2.79 12.98
N GLN A 120 3.37 3.61 13.71
CA GLN A 120 3.79 4.97 14.05
C GLN A 120 5.01 4.95 14.97
N HIS A 121 5.08 3.99 15.89
CA HIS A 121 6.22 3.79 16.79
C HIS A 121 7.48 3.38 16.02
N LEU A 122 7.38 2.38 15.14
CA LEU A 122 8.50 1.95 14.29
C LEU A 122 8.97 3.04 13.33
N TYR A 123 8.08 3.93 12.87
CA TYR A 123 8.49 5.09 12.05
C TYR A 123 9.37 6.09 12.80
N GLN A 124 9.22 6.21 14.12
CA GLN A 124 10.08 7.09 14.92
C GLN A 124 11.49 6.50 15.08
N LEU A 125 11.61 5.17 15.07
CA LEU A 125 12.87 4.45 15.27
C LEU A 125 13.61 4.15 13.96
N GLY A 126 12.92 3.55 12.99
CA GLY A 126 13.49 3.07 11.72
C GLY A 126 13.32 4.05 10.55
N GLY A 127 12.68 5.19 10.79
CA GLY A 127 12.36 6.17 9.75
C GLY A 127 11.18 5.78 8.87
N ARG A 128 10.91 6.62 7.88
CA ARG A 128 9.80 6.44 6.93
C ARG A 128 10.35 6.24 5.53
N TYR A 129 9.64 5.44 4.74
CA TYR A 129 9.96 5.32 3.32
C TYR A 129 9.93 6.70 2.66
N ARG A 130 11.05 7.10 2.06
CA ARG A 130 11.15 8.31 1.25
C ARG A 130 10.81 7.96 -0.18
N ARG A 131 9.78 8.61 -0.73
CA ARG A 131 9.50 8.55 -2.16
C ARG A 131 10.65 9.19 -2.90
N ASN A 132 11.44 8.40 -3.62
CA ASN A 132 12.38 8.95 -4.58
C ASN A 132 11.58 9.34 -5.84
N MET A 133 11.76 10.56 -6.36
CA MET A 133 11.36 10.97 -7.71
C MET A 133 12.60 11.11 -8.57
#